data_AF-A0A955G0M7-F1
#
_entry.id   AF-A0A955G0M7-F1
#
_cell.length_a   1.000
_cell.length_b   1.000
_cell.length_c   1.000
_cell.angle_alpha   90.00
_cell.angle_beta   90.00
_cell.angle_gamma   90.00
#
_symmetry.space_group_name_H-M   'P 1'
#
loop_
_entity.id
_entity.type
_entity.pdbx_description
1 polymer ?
#
loop_
_entity_poly.entity_id
_entity_poly.type
_entity_poly.pdbx_seq_one_letter_code
_entity_poly.pdbx_strand_id
1 'polypeptide(L)'
;PIVGICTTAQLSWATLQGLGGMIVDGVSGLSMKLVGNSQQKADADKKLASVGDSVAGPVGIFGVIFPAAEKAGPTYVLMLAAIISLTLAVMNILPIPALDGGRWFVTAVFKIMKKPLTKELEEKIHGAGFMILMGLVVLITIADIGKLR
;
A
#
# COMPACT_ATOMS: atom_id res chain seq x y z
N PRO A 1 -10.65 26.95 6.66
CA PRO A 1 -10.67 26.45 5.27
C PRO A 1 -9.28 26.24 4.65
N ILE A 2 -8.41 27.27 4.60
CA ILE A 2 -7.07 27.15 3.96
C ILE A 2 -6.14 26.22 4.76
N VAL A 3 -6.10 26.37 6.08
CA VAL A 3 -5.25 25.55 6.96
C VAL A 3 -5.61 24.06 6.88
N GLY A 4 -6.89 23.73 6.69
CA GLY A 4 -7.36 22.35 6.55
C GLY A 4 -6.97 21.70 5.21
N ILE A 5 -6.93 22.50 4.12
CA ILE A 5 -6.44 22.02 2.82
C ILE A 5 -4.93 21.82 2.88
N CYS A 6 -4.20 22.73 3.52
CA CYS A 6 -2.75 22.62 3.72
C CYS A 6 -2.38 21.40 4.59
N THR A 7 -3.08 21.14 5.69
CA THR A 7 -2.81 19.96 6.53
C THR A 7 -3.13 18.66 5.80
N THR A 8 -4.22 18.61 5.04
CA THR A 8 -4.56 17.44 4.23
C THR A 8 -3.50 17.20 3.14
N ALA A 9 -3.02 18.26 2.47
CA ALA A 9 -1.95 18.16 1.49
C ALA A 9 -0.62 17.70 2.11
N GLN A 10 -0.27 18.21 3.29
CA GLN A 10 0.92 17.79 4.02
C GLN A 10 0.84 16.31 4.43
N LEU A 11 -0.31 15.87 4.92
CA LEU A 11 -0.54 14.47 5.28
C LEU A 11 -0.49 13.56 4.05
N SER A 12 -1.12 13.96 2.94
CA SER A 12 -1.02 13.23 1.66
C SER A 12 0.42 13.11 1.19
N TRP A 13 1.20 14.18 1.29
CA TRP A 13 2.61 14.18 0.92
C TRP A 13 3.45 13.26 1.82
N ALA A 14 3.21 13.29 3.12
CA ALA A 14 3.85 12.38 4.07
C ALA A 14 3.50 10.90 3.76
N THR A 15 2.24 10.61 3.44
CA THR A 15 1.81 9.27 3.03
C THR A 15 2.51 8.82 1.75
N LEU A 16 2.63 9.71 0.75
CA LEU A 16 3.36 9.40 -0.50
C LEU A 16 4.84 9.10 -0.23
N GLN A 17 5.50 9.89 0.61
CA GLN A 17 6.90 9.66 0.97
C GLN A 17 7.09 8.34 1.75
N GLY A 18 6.19 8.05 2.69
CA GLY A 18 6.21 6.79 3.44
C GLY A 18 6.01 5.56 2.56
N LEU A 19 5.00 5.59 1.68
CA LEU A 19 4.76 4.54 0.70
C LEU A 19 5.94 4.38 -0.27
N GLY A 20 6.48 5.50 -0.77
CA GLY A 20 7.65 5.51 -1.65
C GLY A 20 8.88 4.88 -1.00
N GLY A 21 9.17 5.25 0.26
CA GLY A 21 10.26 4.65 1.04
C GLY A 21 10.09 3.14 1.20
N MET A 22 8.91 2.67 1.60
CA MET A 22 8.63 1.24 1.77
C MET A 22 8.81 0.44 0.47
N ILE A 23 8.36 0.98 -0.67
CA ILE A 23 8.52 0.31 -1.97
C ILE A 23 10.01 0.23 -2.34
N VAL A 24 10.75 1.34 -2.20
CA VAL A 24 12.18 1.37 -2.51
C VAL A 24 12.97 0.44 -1.60
N ASP A 25 12.66 0.40 -0.30
CA ASP A 25 13.31 -0.48 0.66
C ASP A 25 12.96 -1.94 0.43
N GLY A 26 11.72 -2.26 0.07
CA GLY A 26 11.29 -3.62 -0.27
C GLY A 26 11.97 -4.13 -1.53
N VAL A 27 11.96 -3.35 -2.61
CA VAL A 27 12.58 -3.72 -3.89
C VAL A 27 14.11 -3.79 -3.76
N SER A 28 14.73 -2.82 -3.09
CA SER A 28 16.19 -2.85 -2.88
C SER A 28 16.62 -3.97 -1.93
N GLY A 29 15.83 -4.28 -0.90
CA GLY A 29 16.07 -5.43 -0.02
C GLY A 29 15.97 -6.75 -0.78
N LEU A 30 14.95 -6.93 -1.61
CA LEU A 30 14.78 -8.13 -2.44
C LEU A 30 15.90 -8.27 -3.47
N SER A 31 16.30 -7.17 -4.12
CA SER A 31 17.39 -7.21 -5.11
C SER A 31 18.74 -7.50 -4.47
N MET A 32 19.05 -6.91 -3.32
CA MET A 32 20.26 -7.21 -2.54
C MET A 32 20.27 -8.65 -2.03
N LYS A 33 19.11 -9.22 -1.68
CA LYS A 33 19.00 -10.62 -1.26
C LYS A 33 19.23 -11.61 -2.41
N LEU A 34 18.79 -11.26 -3.61
CA LEU A 34 18.89 -12.10 -4.81
C LEU A 34 20.25 -11.96 -5.53
N VAL A 35 20.84 -10.76 -5.56
CA VAL A 35 22.06 -10.43 -6.31
C VAL A 35 23.30 -10.31 -5.42
N GLY A 36 23.13 -10.03 -4.12
CA GLY A 36 24.23 -9.65 -3.22
C GLY A 36 25.01 -10.80 -2.58
N ASN A 37 26.28 -10.53 -2.28
CA ASN A 37 27.18 -11.41 -1.51
C ASN A 37 26.71 -11.58 -0.05
N SER A 38 27.25 -12.58 0.67
CA SER A 38 26.82 -13.00 2.01
C SER A 38 26.73 -11.89 3.08
N GLN A 39 27.52 -10.81 3.00
CA GLN A 39 27.39 -9.64 3.89
C GLN A 39 26.18 -8.75 3.56
N GLN A 40 25.83 -8.60 2.28
CA GLN A 40 24.70 -7.78 1.84
C GLN A 40 23.35 -8.47 2.13
N LYS A 41 23.34 -9.79 2.35
CA LYS A 41 22.15 -10.53 2.78
C LYS A 41 21.69 -10.14 4.19
N ALA A 42 22.61 -9.86 5.11
CA ALA A 42 22.26 -9.45 6.47
C ALA A 42 21.60 -8.05 6.50
N ASP A 43 22.10 -7.13 5.69
CA ASP A 43 21.52 -5.78 5.55
C ASP A 43 20.20 -5.82 4.76
N ALA A 44 20.09 -6.70 3.77
CA ALA A 44 18.84 -6.96 3.06
C ALA A 44 17.76 -7.53 3.98
N ASP A 45 18.10 -8.49 4.84
CA ASP A 45 17.14 -9.08 5.78
C ASP A 45 16.65 -8.04 6.80
N LYS A 46 17.50 -7.10 7.25
CA LYS A 46 17.04 -5.98 8.09
C LYS A 46 16.07 -5.04 7.37
N LYS A 47 16.36 -4.68 6.11
CA LYS A 47 15.47 -3.80 5.32
C LYS A 47 14.14 -4.47 4.98
N LEU A 48 14.15 -5.78 4.70
CA LEU A 48 12.93 -6.55 4.44
C LEU A 48 12.11 -6.76 5.71
N ALA A 49 12.77 -6.96 6.85
CA ALA A 49 12.10 -7.02 8.16
C ALA A 49 11.39 -5.69 8.48
N SER A 50 12.04 -4.54 8.28
CA SER A 50 11.41 -3.23 8.52
C SER A 50 10.21 -2.95 7.61
N VAL A 51 10.24 -3.43 6.36
CA VAL A 51 9.08 -3.36 5.46
C VAL A 51 7.96 -4.27 5.96
N GLY A 52 8.29 -5.49 6.38
CA GLY A 52 7.33 -6.42 6.96
C GLY A 52 6.65 -5.86 8.21
N ASP A 53 7.37 -5.10 9.05
CA ASP A 53 6.84 -4.46 10.27
C ASP A 53 6.03 -3.20 10.00
N SER A 54 6.29 -2.52 8.89
CA SER A 54 5.54 -1.32 8.47
C SER A 54 4.22 -1.66 7.78
N VAL A 55 4.04 -2.91 7.34
CA VAL A 55 2.83 -3.40 6.69
C VAL A 55 1.96 -4.11 7.73
N ALA A 56 0.87 -3.45 8.12
CA ALA A 56 -0.17 -4.07 8.93
C ALA A 56 -1.19 -4.78 8.03
N GLY A 57 -1.51 -6.03 8.32
CA GLY A 57 -2.61 -6.72 7.67
C GLY A 57 -3.98 -6.25 8.16
N PRO A 58 -5.07 -6.74 7.55
CA PRO A 58 -6.43 -6.40 7.97
C PRO A 58 -6.67 -6.67 9.46
N VAL A 59 -6.08 -7.75 9.99
CA VAL A 59 -6.23 -8.17 11.40
C VAL A 59 -5.47 -7.23 12.33
N GLY A 60 -4.25 -6.85 11.99
CA GLY A 60 -3.43 -5.88 12.73
C GLY A 60 -4.05 -4.48 12.74
N ILE A 61 -4.68 -4.07 11.63
CA ILE A 61 -5.43 -2.80 11.57
C ILE A 61 -6.57 -2.80 12.59
N PHE A 62 -7.35 -3.87 12.71
CA PHE A 62 -8.36 -3.98 13.77
C PHE A 62 -7.73 -3.87 15.17
N GLY A 63 -6.58 -4.50 15.38
CA GLY A 63 -5.81 -4.42 16.64
C GLY A 63 -5.39 -3.01 17.02
N VAL A 64 -5.25 -2.08 16.07
CA VAL A 64 -4.96 -0.67 16.34
C VAL A 64 -6.24 0.14 16.55
N ILE A 65 -7.29 -0.14 15.78
CA ILE A 65 -8.55 0.64 15.80
C ILE A 65 -9.38 0.38 17.05
N PHE A 66 -9.54 -0.89 17.47
CA PHE A 66 -10.41 -1.23 18.61
C PHE A 66 -9.94 -0.60 19.93
N PRO A 67 -8.66 -0.74 20.34
CA PRO A 67 -8.18 -0.13 21.58
C PRO A 67 -8.20 1.40 21.53
N ALA A 68 -7.98 1.99 20.36
CA ALA A 68 -8.08 3.42 20.13
C ALA A 68 -9.51 3.93 20.33
N ALA A 69 -10.51 3.19 19.84
CA ALA A 69 -11.92 3.52 20.00
C ALA A 69 -12.37 3.43 21.47
N GLU A 70 -11.91 2.42 22.20
CA GLU A 70 -12.25 2.25 23.61
C GLU A 70 -11.61 3.30 24.53
N LYS A 71 -10.36 3.71 24.26
CA LYS A 71 -9.60 4.57 25.19
C LYS A 71 -9.66 6.07 24.87
N ALA A 72 -9.78 6.45 23.60
CA ALA A 72 -9.60 7.83 23.16
C ALA A 72 -10.92 8.53 22.73
N GLY A 73 -12.05 7.83 22.78
CA GLY A 73 -13.37 8.38 22.48
C GLY A 73 -13.66 8.62 20.99
N PRO A 74 -14.89 9.03 20.65
CA PRO A 74 -15.38 9.10 19.26
C PRO A 74 -14.61 10.13 18.39
N THR A 75 -14.10 11.21 18.98
CA THR A 75 -13.31 12.22 18.26
C THR A 75 -12.01 11.66 17.70
N TYR A 76 -11.34 10.79 18.46
CA TYR A 76 -10.09 10.15 18.00
C TYR A 76 -10.37 9.16 16.86
N VAL A 77 -11.46 8.39 16.96
CA VAL A 77 -11.88 7.47 15.90
C VAL A 77 -12.17 8.22 14.60
N LEU A 78 -12.83 9.39 14.68
CA LEU A 78 -13.08 10.23 13.50
C LEU A 78 -11.78 10.74 12.87
N MET A 79 -10.81 11.17 13.68
CA MET A 79 -9.50 11.58 13.19
C MET A 79 -8.75 10.42 12.52
N LEU A 80 -8.77 9.23 13.14
CA LEU A 80 -8.13 8.04 12.60
C LEU A 80 -8.80 7.58 11.30
N ALA A 81 -10.13 7.59 11.24
CA ALA A 81 -10.89 7.33 10.02
C ALA A 81 -10.57 8.34 8.91
N ALA A 82 -10.38 9.62 9.25
CA ALA A 82 -9.96 10.64 8.29
C ALA A 82 -8.56 10.36 7.73
N ILE A 83 -7.60 9.96 8.57
CA ILE A 83 -6.23 9.61 8.14
C ILE A 83 -6.23 8.35 7.27
N ILE A 84 -6.98 7.31 7.65
CA ILE A 84 -7.12 6.09 6.84
C ILE A 84 -7.77 6.40 5.50
N SER A 85 -8.85 7.18 5.49
CA SER A 85 -9.54 7.60 4.27
C SER A 85 -8.61 8.37 3.33
N LEU A 86 -7.81 9.30 3.87
CA LEU A 86 -6.80 10.01 3.10
C LEU A 86 -5.76 9.05 2.50
N THR A 87 -5.30 8.08 3.29
CA THR A 87 -4.32 7.08 2.84
C THR A 87 -4.89 6.19 1.73
N LEU A 88 -6.16 5.77 1.84
CA LEU A 88 -6.86 5.02 0.81
C LEU A 88 -7.08 5.87 -0.46
N ALA A 89 -7.40 7.14 -0.31
CA ALA A 89 -7.54 8.06 -1.46
C ALA A 89 -6.22 8.19 -2.22
N VAL A 90 -5.09 8.35 -1.51
CA VAL A 90 -3.75 8.37 -2.11
C VAL A 90 -3.43 7.03 -2.76
N MET A 91 -3.71 5.91 -2.08
CA MET A 91 -3.46 4.56 -2.60
C MET A 91 -4.27 4.25 -3.86
N ASN A 92 -5.53 4.69 -3.92
CA ASN A 92 -6.40 4.50 -5.09
C ASN A 92 -5.92 5.28 -6.32
N ILE A 93 -5.10 6.32 -6.17
CA ILE A 93 -4.52 7.08 -7.28
C ILE A 93 -3.27 6.39 -7.86
N LEU A 94 -2.64 5.49 -7.10
CA LEU A 94 -1.46 4.78 -7.55
C LEU A 94 -1.78 3.89 -8.77
N PRO A 95 -0.81 3.72 -9.70
CA PRO A 95 -1.00 2.93 -10.92
C PRO A 95 -0.92 1.42 -10.63
N ILE A 96 -1.76 0.92 -9.72
CA ILE A 96 -1.82 -0.48 -9.33
C ILE A 96 -3.00 -1.14 -10.07
N PRO A 97 -2.77 -2.17 -10.89
CA PRO A 97 -3.84 -2.92 -11.54
C PRO A 97 -4.86 -3.45 -10.52
N ALA A 98 -6.15 -3.30 -10.82
CA ALA A 98 -7.32 -3.56 -9.96
C ALA A 98 -7.78 -2.45 -8.99
N LEU A 99 -7.03 -1.34 -8.86
CA LEU A 99 -7.49 -0.11 -8.19
C LEU A 99 -7.95 0.94 -9.22
N ASP A 100 -8.74 1.92 -8.77
CA ASP A 100 -9.36 2.95 -9.63
C ASP A 100 -8.33 3.72 -10.48
N GLY A 101 -7.21 4.14 -9.87
CA GLY A 101 -6.11 4.84 -10.54
C GLY A 101 -5.34 3.96 -11.52
N GLY A 102 -5.24 2.65 -11.26
CA GLY A 102 -4.65 1.69 -12.19
C GLY A 102 -5.45 1.58 -13.49
N ARG A 103 -6.78 1.63 -13.41
CA ARG A 103 -7.65 1.58 -14.60
C ARG A 103 -7.46 2.81 -15.48
N TRP A 104 -7.44 3.97 -14.84
CA TRP A 104 -7.19 5.22 -15.53
C TRP A 104 -5.79 5.27 -16.13
N PHE A 105 -4.78 4.80 -15.41
CA PHE A 105 -3.40 4.73 -15.86
C PHE A 105 -3.22 3.81 -17.08
N VAL A 106 -3.74 2.58 -17.02
CA VAL A 106 -3.68 1.64 -18.15
C VAL A 106 -4.37 2.23 -19.38
N THR A 107 -5.56 2.82 -19.20
CA THR A 107 -6.29 3.47 -20.29
C THR A 107 -5.50 4.65 -20.88
N ALA A 108 -4.91 5.50 -20.02
CA ALA A 108 -4.10 6.64 -20.45
C ALA A 108 -2.85 6.20 -21.23
N VAL A 109 -2.14 5.17 -20.75
CA VAL A 109 -0.97 4.60 -21.42
C VAL A 109 -1.34 4.05 -22.80
N PHE A 110 -2.41 3.26 -22.93
CA PHE A 110 -2.84 2.72 -24.22
C PHE A 110 -3.30 3.81 -25.19
N LYS A 111 -3.95 4.85 -24.68
CA LYS A 111 -4.33 6.04 -25.46
C LYS A 111 -3.11 6.78 -25.99
N ILE A 112 -2.06 6.97 -25.18
CA ILE A 112 -0.79 7.58 -25.59
C ILE A 112 -0.08 6.69 -26.61
N MET A 113 -0.07 5.37 -26.40
CA MET A 113 0.51 4.40 -27.33
C MET A 113 -0.30 4.21 -28.62
N LYS A 114 -1.42 4.92 -28.79
CA LYS A 114 -2.36 4.80 -29.92
C LYS A 114 -2.79 3.35 -30.20
N LYS A 115 -2.81 2.50 -29.17
CA LYS A 115 -3.27 1.10 -29.29
C LYS A 115 -4.71 0.99 -28.81
N PRO A 116 -5.57 0.21 -29.49
CA PRO A 116 -6.91 -0.04 -28.99
C PRO A 116 -6.83 -0.85 -27.70
N LEU A 117 -7.39 -0.32 -26.62
CA LEU A 117 -7.66 -1.09 -25.41
C LEU A 117 -8.95 -1.88 -25.66
N THR A 118 -8.84 -3.19 -25.94
CA THR A 118 -10.01 -4.06 -26.02
C THR A 118 -10.53 -4.34 -24.61
N LYS A 119 -11.86 -4.45 -24.47
CA LYS A 119 -12.49 -4.79 -23.18
C LYS A 119 -11.91 -6.07 -22.56
N GLU A 120 -11.65 -7.07 -23.40
CA GLU A 120 -11.02 -8.33 -22.96
C GLU A 120 -9.60 -8.14 -22.39
N LEU A 121 -8.81 -7.22 -22.93
CA LEU A 121 -7.46 -6.95 -22.40
C LEU A 121 -7.53 -6.17 -21.09
N GLU A 122 -8.43 -5.19 -21.00
CA GLU A 122 -8.70 -4.46 -19.76
C GLU A 122 -9.14 -5.41 -18.65
N GLU A 123 -10.14 -6.26 -18.92
CA GLU A 123 -10.64 -7.27 -17.98
C GLU A 123 -9.56 -8.27 -17.56
N LYS A 124 -8.70 -8.71 -18.50
CA LYS A 124 -7.58 -9.61 -18.17
C LYS A 124 -6.54 -8.94 -17.27
N ILE A 125 -6.15 -7.69 -17.56
CA ILE A 125 -5.16 -6.95 -16.76
C ILE A 125 -5.71 -6.68 -15.36
N HIS A 126 -6.95 -6.20 -15.26
CA HIS A 126 -7.60 -5.95 -13.98
C HIS A 126 -7.90 -7.23 -13.21
N GLY A 127 -8.36 -8.27 -13.87
CA GLY A 127 -8.63 -9.57 -13.27
C GLY A 127 -7.37 -10.25 -12.74
N ALA A 128 -6.27 -10.22 -13.51
CA ALA A 128 -4.97 -10.72 -13.06
C ALA A 128 -4.44 -9.90 -11.88
N GLY A 129 -4.52 -8.57 -11.95
CA GLY A 129 -4.16 -7.68 -10.84
C GLY A 129 -4.95 -7.99 -9.57
N PHE A 130 -6.26 -8.18 -9.70
CA PHE A 130 -7.14 -8.50 -8.57
C PHE A 130 -6.78 -9.85 -7.94
N MET A 131 -6.51 -10.86 -8.76
CA MET A 131 -6.11 -12.18 -8.27
C MET A 131 -4.78 -12.13 -7.50
N ILE A 132 -3.79 -11.38 -8.00
CA ILE A 132 -2.50 -11.16 -7.32
C ILE A 132 -2.72 -10.44 -5.98
N LEU A 133 -3.53 -9.38 -5.97
CA LEU A 133 -3.85 -8.65 -4.75
C LEU A 133 -4.54 -9.54 -3.71
N MET A 134 -5.52 -10.36 -4.13
CA MET A 134 -6.17 -11.30 -3.22
C MET A 134 -5.18 -12.31 -2.63
N GLY A 135 -4.26 -12.84 -3.43
CA GLY A 135 -3.18 -13.69 -2.93
C GLY A 135 -2.30 -12.98 -1.90
N LEU A 136 -1.95 -11.73 -2.17
CA LEU A 136 -1.15 -10.90 -1.27
C LEU A 136 -1.87 -10.59 0.06
N VAL A 137 -3.17 -10.30 0.03
CA VAL A 137 -3.99 -10.12 1.24
C VAL A 137 -3.97 -11.38 2.11
N VAL A 138 -4.10 -12.56 1.52
CA VAL A 138 -4.03 -13.83 2.26
C VAL A 138 -2.64 -14.02 2.88
N LEU A 139 -1.57 -13.80 2.11
CA LEU A 139 -0.20 -13.93 2.60
C LEU A 139 0.10 -12.99 3.79
N ILE A 140 -0.30 -11.72 3.67
CA ILE A 140 -0.12 -10.73 4.75
C ILE A 140 -0.95 -11.12 5.96
N THR A 141 -2.19 -11.57 5.78
CA THR A 141 -3.06 -11.98 6.89
C THR A 141 -2.46 -13.15 7.67
N ILE A 142 -1.85 -14.12 6.99
CA ILE A 142 -1.14 -15.23 7.65
C ILE A 142 0.08 -14.71 8.43
N ALA A 143 0.85 -13.78 7.85
CA ALA A 143 1.99 -13.17 8.52
C ALA A 143 1.57 -12.37 9.76
N ASP A 144 0.45 -11.65 9.69
CA ASP A 144 -0.15 -10.89 10.80
C ASP A 144 -0.50 -11.81 11.98
N ILE A 145 -1.16 -12.94 11.70
CA ILE A 145 -1.50 -13.93 12.73
C ILE A 145 -0.25 -14.51 13.37
N GLY A 146 0.83 -14.71 12.60
CA GLY A 146 2.12 -15.16 13.11
C GLY A 146 2.81 -14.13 14.03
N LYS A 147 2.62 -12.83 13.79
CA LYS A 147 3.16 -11.75 14.63
C LYS A 147 2.39 -11.53 15.92
N LEU A 148 1.11 -11.92 15.96
CA LEU A 148 0.24 -11.77 17.12
C LEU A 148 0.41 -12.87 18.19
N ARG A 149 1.28 -13.86 17.94
CA ARG A 149 1.49 -15.03 18.79
C ARG A 149 2.83 -14.99 19.50
#